data_AF-A0A8T0E449-F1
#
_entry.id   AF-A0A8T0E449-F1
#
_cell.length_a   1.000
_cell.length_b   1.000
_cell.length_c   1.000
_cell.angle_alpha   90.00
_cell.angle_beta   90.00
_cell.angle_gamma   90.00
#
_symmetry.space_group_name_H-M   'P 1'
#
loop_
_entity.id
_entity.type
_entity.pdbx_description
1 polymer ?
#
loop_
_entity_poly.entity_id
_entity_poly.type
_entity_poly.pdbx_seq_one_letter_code
_entity_poly.pdbx_strand_id
1 'polypeptide(L)'
;MKLFLFAILAITLHQGFAGTIKDSVEAIDLKEIDSVLDLSQDPQYDSRLPFSCECDNISRCMCCGHLDIPRLNLDREAHNPPRMCFSYPPGNIIADLCFKFHKVQVKLNKLHSCLDLSPRIMMKDLMTFKIGCFQFGGNEEKKEQFLVEKV
;
A
#
# COMPACT_ATOMS: atom_id res chain seq x y z
N MET A 1 -3.33 -26.12 -37.84
CA MET A 1 -4.18 -26.15 -36.62
C MET A 1 -3.64 -25.36 -35.41
N LYS A 2 -2.42 -24.78 -35.42
CA LYS A 2 -1.92 -23.97 -34.28
C LYS A 2 -2.42 -22.51 -34.26
N LEU A 3 -2.96 -21.98 -35.35
CA LEU A 3 -3.44 -20.58 -35.44
C LEU A 3 -4.82 -20.35 -34.81
N PHE A 4 -5.67 -21.36 -34.65
CA PHE A 4 -7.01 -21.19 -34.06
C PHE A 4 -6.99 -21.05 -32.53
N LEU A 5 -5.96 -21.58 -31.86
CA LEU A 5 -5.83 -21.48 -30.40
C LEU A 5 -5.53 -20.05 -29.92
N PHE A 6 -4.77 -19.27 -30.70
CA PHE A 6 -4.45 -17.89 -30.34
C PHE A 6 -5.64 -16.93 -30.50
N ALA A 7 -6.53 -17.19 -31.45
CA ALA A 7 -7.73 -16.36 -31.64
C ALA A 7 -8.76 -16.54 -30.51
N ILE A 8 -8.90 -17.75 -29.96
CA ILE A 8 -9.84 -18.02 -28.87
C ILE A 8 -9.35 -17.40 -27.54
N LEU A 9 -8.03 -17.42 -27.29
CA LEU A 9 -7.44 -16.81 -26.09
C LEU A 9 -7.51 -15.26 -26.09
N ALA A 10 -7.51 -14.62 -27.26
CA ALA A 10 -7.64 -13.17 -27.37
C ALA A 10 -9.09 -12.69 -27.10
N ILE A 11 -10.09 -13.51 -27.37
CA ILE A 11 -11.51 -13.13 -27.22
C ILE A 11 -11.98 -13.25 -25.76
N THR A 12 -11.43 -14.20 -24.99
CA THR A 12 -11.80 -14.34 -23.57
C THR A 12 -11.20 -13.26 -22.66
N LEU A 13 -10.13 -12.58 -23.07
CA LEU A 13 -9.49 -11.53 -22.28
C LEU A 13 -10.18 -10.15 -22.37
N HIS A 14 -11.05 -9.91 -23.35
CA HIS A 14 -11.66 -8.60 -23.55
C HIS A 14 -13.01 -8.38 -22.85
N GLN A 15 -13.62 -9.39 -22.24
CA GLN A 15 -14.95 -9.26 -21.60
C GLN A 15 -14.93 -9.22 -20.05
N GLY A 16 -13.76 -9.07 -19.42
CA GLY A 16 -13.63 -9.12 -17.96
C GLY A 16 -13.82 -7.80 -17.19
N PHE A 17 -14.00 -6.65 -17.84
CA PHE A 17 -14.02 -5.34 -17.14
C PHE A 17 -15.21 -4.48 -17.55
N ALA A 18 -16.42 -4.94 -17.24
CA ALA A 18 -17.62 -4.11 -17.16
C ALA A 18 -18.61 -4.71 -16.16
N GLY A 19 -18.13 -5.06 -14.97
CA GLY A 19 -18.98 -5.40 -13.83
C GLY A 19 -19.12 -4.20 -12.92
N THR A 20 -20.31 -3.61 -12.87
CA THR A 20 -20.68 -2.62 -11.87
C THR A 20 -20.62 -3.26 -10.49
N ILE A 21 -19.88 -2.65 -9.57
CA ILE A 21 -19.91 -3.02 -8.15
C ILE A 21 -21.30 -2.62 -7.63
N LYS A 22 -22.24 -3.56 -7.65
CA LYS A 22 -23.42 -3.52 -6.79
C LYS A 22 -23.00 -4.15 -5.48
N ASP A 23 -22.76 -3.32 -4.47
CA ASP A 23 -22.68 -3.75 -3.08
C ASP A 23 -24.06 -4.27 -2.65
N SER A 24 -24.34 -5.53 -2.95
CA SER A 24 -25.30 -6.31 -2.16
C SER A 24 -24.52 -6.86 -0.98
N VAL A 25 -24.56 -6.12 0.14
CA VAL A 25 -24.31 -6.68 1.46
C VAL A 25 -25.45 -7.68 1.72
N GLU A 26 -25.27 -8.91 1.25
CA GLU A 26 -26.00 -10.04 1.80
C GLU A 26 -25.40 -10.31 3.18
N ALA A 27 -26.18 -10.00 4.22
CA ALA A 27 -25.91 -10.40 5.57
C ALA A 27 -25.86 -11.94 5.60
N ILE A 28 -24.65 -12.49 5.59
CA ILE A 28 -24.43 -13.89 5.93
C ILE A 28 -24.64 -13.97 7.44
N ASP A 29 -25.74 -14.62 7.84
CA ASP A 29 -25.98 -15.08 9.20
C ASP A 29 -24.83 -16.03 9.58
N LEU A 30 -23.79 -15.47 10.23
CA LEU A 30 -22.75 -16.26 10.84
C LEU A 30 -23.35 -16.96 12.05
N LYS A 31 -23.63 -18.24 11.86
CA LYS A 31 -23.90 -19.20 12.92
C LYS A 31 -22.76 -19.13 13.93
N GLU A 32 -23.09 -18.75 15.16
CA GLU A 32 -22.20 -18.75 16.32
C GLU A 32 -21.40 -20.06 16.38
N ILE A 33 -20.09 -19.95 16.21
CA ILE A 33 -19.15 -20.97 16.65
C ILE A 33 -18.59 -20.43 17.96
N ASP A 34 -19.16 -20.91 19.06
CA ASP A 34 -18.66 -20.71 20.43
C ASP A 34 -17.32 -21.45 20.60
N SER A 35 -16.26 -20.92 19.99
CA SER A 35 -14.90 -21.23 20.39
C SER A 35 -14.56 -20.38 21.61
N VAL A 36 -14.88 -20.95 22.79
CA VAL A 36 -14.32 -20.53 24.09
C VAL A 36 -12.80 -20.71 24.01
N LEU A 37 -12.12 -19.65 23.59
CA LEU A 37 -10.67 -19.55 23.64
C LEU A 37 -10.35 -18.71 24.87
N ASP A 38 -10.02 -19.39 25.97
CA ASP A 38 -9.47 -18.79 27.18
C ASP A 38 -8.13 -18.10 26.86
N LEU A 39 -8.20 -16.83 26.47
CA LEU A 39 -7.05 -15.92 26.46
C LEU A 39 -6.80 -15.41 27.88
N SER A 40 -6.30 -16.30 28.74
CA SER A 40 -5.74 -15.91 30.03
C SER A 40 -4.21 -15.92 29.95
N GLN A 41 -3.64 -14.78 29.55
CA GLN A 41 -2.37 -14.23 30.04
C GLN A 41 -2.03 -13.01 29.20
N ASP A 42 -2.24 -11.82 29.78
CA ASP A 42 -1.71 -10.55 29.29
C ASP A 42 -0.18 -10.61 29.25
N PRO A 43 0.47 -10.60 28.07
CA PRO A 43 1.77 -9.96 27.99
C PRO A 43 1.51 -8.47 28.12
N GLN A 44 2.03 -7.86 29.18
CA GLN A 44 2.13 -6.41 29.32
C GLN A 44 3.03 -5.88 28.19
N TYR A 45 2.45 -5.73 27.01
CA TYR A 45 3.04 -5.06 25.87
C TYR A 45 3.11 -3.58 26.26
N ASP A 46 4.33 -3.04 26.38
CA ASP A 46 4.53 -1.61 26.53
C ASP A 46 3.99 -0.94 25.25
N SER A 47 2.72 -0.55 25.30
CA SER A 47 1.93 0.05 24.22
C SER A 47 2.41 1.44 23.80
N ARG A 48 3.71 1.71 23.89
CA ARG A 48 4.37 2.83 23.21
C ARG A 48 4.51 2.55 21.71
N LEU A 49 3.49 1.94 21.11
CA LEU A 49 3.24 2.20 19.71
C LEU A 49 2.88 3.70 19.61
N PRO A 50 3.38 4.45 18.63
CA PRO A 50 3.15 5.90 18.52
C PRO A 50 1.72 6.23 18.06
N PHE A 51 0.73 5.40 18.41
CA PHE A 51 -0.67 5.60 18.09
C PHE A 51 -1.41 5.98 19.37
N SER A 52 -1.86 7.23 19.45
CA SER A 52 -2.80 7.66 20.47
C SER A 52 -4.21 7.39 19.96
N CYS A 53 -4.96 6.52 20.64
CA CYS A 53 -6.34 6.23 20.29
C CYS A 53 -7.28 6.96 21.23
N GLU A 54 -8.26 7.65 20.67
CA GLU A 54 -9.36 8.27 21.40
C GLU A 54 -10.66 7.57 21.01
N CYS A 55 -11.43 7.14 22.00
CA CYS A 55 -12.63 6.35 21.79
C CYS A 55 -13.87 7.07 22.33
N ASP A 56 -14.91 7.16 21.50
CA ASP A 56 -16.25 7.55 21.93
C ASP A 56 -17.07 6.28 22.16
N ASN A 57 -17.09 5.81 23.42
CA ASN A 57 -17.60 4.49 23.85
C ASN A 57 -16.79 3.28 23.32
N ILE A 58 -17.30 2.06 23.54
CA ILE A 58 -16.59 0.79 23.24
C ILE A 58 -16.45 0.56 21.72
N SER A 59 -17.32 1.13 20.89
CA SER A 59 -17.43 0.77 19.48
C SER A 59 -16.81 1.76 18.49
N ARG A 60 -16.44 2.97 18.91
CA ARG A 60 -15.88 4.00 18.01
C ARG A 60 -14.55 4.52 18.52
N CYS A 61 -13.48 3.82 18.17
CA CYS A 61 -12.12 4.26 18.43
C CYS A 61 -11.49 4.85 17.16
N MET A 62 -10.91 6.05 17.28
CA MET A 62 -10.04 6.62 16.26
C MET A 62 -8.61 6.57 16.78
N CYS A 63 -7.72 5.92 16.04
CA CYS A 63 -6.31 5.85 16.37
C CYS A 63 -5.51 6.82 15.48
N CYS A 64 -4.86 7.79 16.11
CA CYS A 64 -3.97 8.72 15.44
C CYS A 64 -2.53 8.29 15.67
N GLY A 65 -1.82 7.96 14.60
CA GLY A 65 -0.40 7.67 14.62
C GLY A 65 0.44 8.91 14.42
N HIS A 66 1.46 9.10 15.25
CA HIS A 66 2.55 10.00 14.92
C HIS A 66 3.44 9.32 13.88
N LEU A 67 3.32 9.77 12.63
CA LEU A 67 4.25 9.39 11.58
C LEU A 67 5.37 10.43 11.54
N ASP A 68 6.51 10.09 12.14
CA ASP A 68 7.74 10.87 11.97
C ASP A 68 8.24 10.71 10.54
N ILE A 69 7.81 11.62 9.67
CA ILE A 69 8.34 11.71 8.32
C ILE A 69 9.72 12.36 8.43
N PRO A 70 10.83 11.62 8.19
CA PRO A 70 12.15 12.21 8.27
C PRO A 70 12.24 13.38 7.30
N ARG A 71 12.68 14.54 7.79
CA ARG A 71 12.93 15.68 6.91
C ARG A 71 14.01 15.28 5.92
N LEU A 72 13.62 15.13 4.66
CA LEU A 72 14.55 14.95 3.57
C LEU A 72 15.32 16.27 3.46
N ASN A 73 16.58 16.30 3.92
CA ASN A 73 17.51 17.38 3.62
C ASN A 73 17.77 17.34 2.11
N LEU A 74 16.89 17.98 1.35
CA LEU A 74 16.98 18.16 -0.10
C LEU A 74 18.02 19.23 -0.45
N ASP A 75 19.13 19.25 0.30
CA ASP A 75 20.32 20.00 -0.06
C ASP A 75 20.79 19.47 -1.43
N ARG A 76 21.51 20.30 -2.18
CA ARG A 76 21.79 20.23 -3.64
C ARG A 76 22.17 18.86 -4.25
N GLU A 77 22.43 17.85 -3.44
CA GLU A 77 22.58 16.44 -3.82
C GLU A 77 21.40 15.62 -3.27
N ALA A 78 20.28 15.65 -3.99
CA ALA A 78 19.12 14.81 -3.68
C ALA A 78 19.52 13.32 -3.81
N HIS A 79 19.86 12.70 -2.69
CA HIS A 79 20.11 11.27 -2.64
C HIS A 79 18.79 10.50 -2.67
N ASN A 80 18.77 9.35 -3.34
CA ASN A 80 17.60 8.48 -3.31
C ASN A 80 17.38 8.04 -1.85
N PRO A 81 16.19 8.30 -1.28
CA PRO A 81 15.90 7.95 0.11
C PRO A 81 15.93 6.43 0.30
N PRO A 82 16.14 5.96 1.54
CA PRO A 82 16.06 4.54 1.84
C PRO A 82 14.65 4.00 1.57
N ARG A 83 14.57 2.68 1.30
CA ARG A 83 13.31 1.95 1.21
C ARG A 83 12.59 2.02 2.56
N MET A 84 11.32 2.38 2.56
CA MET A 84 10.47 2.38 3.75
C MET A 84 9.60 1.13 3.75
N CYS A 85 9.47 0.45 4.89
CA CYS A 85 8.69 -0.79 5.01
C CYS A 85 7.74 -0.70 6.20
N PHE A 86 6.52 -1.20 6.00
CA PHE A 86 5.50 -1.27 7.03
C PHE A 86 5.06 -2.72 7.20
N SER A 87 5.22 -3.27 8.39
CA SER A 87 4.77 -4.62 8.73
C SER A 87 3.28 -4.60 9.05
N TYR A 88 2.53 -5.57 8.52
CA TYR A 88 1.11 -5.73 8.83
C TYR A 88 0.77 -7.21 9.07
N PRO A 89 0.19 -7.58 10.23
CA PRO A 89 -0.16 -6.76 11.38
C PRO A 89 1.07 -6.29 12.19
N PRO A 90 0.98 -5.16 12.94
CA PRO A 90 2.09 -4.65 13.75
C PRO A 90 2.51 -5.70 14.80
N GLY A 91 3.82 -5.95 14.90
CA GLY A 91 4.40 -6.95 15.80
C GLY A 91 4.63 -8.32 15.17
N ASN A 92 4.17 -8.56 13.93
CA ASN A 92 4.41 -9.81 13.22
C ASN A 92 5.19 -9.59 11.91
N ILE A 93 6.39 -10.18 11.79
CA ILE A 93 7.35 -9.96 10.68
C ILE A 93 7.04 -10.87 9.48
N ILE A 94 5.80 -11.38 9.38
CA ILE A 94 5.44 -12.34 8.33
C ILE A 94 5.34 -11.63 6.98
N ALA A 95 4.69 -10.46 6.95
CA ALA A 95 4.45 -9.71 5.73
C ALA A 95 4.76 -8.21 5.93
N ASP A 96 5.61 -7.67 5.05
CA ASP A 96 5.87 -6.24 4.98
C ASP A 96 5.40 -5.69 3.63
N LEU A 97 4.86 -4.48 3.65
CA LEU A 97 4.67 -3.69 2.45
C LEU A 97 5.75 -2.61 2.40
N CYS A 98 6.62 -2.70 1.39
CA CYS A 98 7.72 -1.74 1.23
C CYS A 98 7.51 -0.80 0.05
N PHE A 99 7.87 0.46 0.26
CA PHE A 99 7.86 1.54 -0.72
C PHE A 99 9.29 2.00 -0.96
N LYS A 100 9.68 2.14 -2.23
CA LYS A 100 11.00 2.63 -2.62
C LYS A 100 10.85 3.82 -3.55
N PHE A 101 11.25 4.99 -3.07
CA PHE A 101 11.38 6.16 -3.92
C PHE A 101 12.76 6.15 -4.59
N HIS A 102 12.80 6.35 -5.90
CA HIS A 102 14.04 6.40 -6.67
C HIS A 102 13.98 7.45 -7.76
N LYS A 103 15.15 7.78 -8.31
CA LYS A 103 15.33 8.86 -9.30
C LYS A 103 14.75 10.19 -8.78
N VAL A 104 14.99 10.47 -7.50
CA VAL A 104 14.59 11.73 -6.87
C VAL A 104 15.49 12.82 -7.42
N GLN A 105 14.90 13.79 -8.13
CA GLN A 105 15.61 14.93 -8.71
C GLN A 105 14.92 16.21 -8.30
N VAL A 106 15.69 17.15 -7.77
CA VAL A 106 15.22 18.50 -7.42
C VAL A 106 15.81 19.48 -8.43
N LYS A 107 14.95 20.14 -9.22
CA LYS A 107 15.35 21.19 -10.18
C LYS A 107 14.43 22.40 -10.03
N LEU A 108 14.96 23.55 -9.60
CA LEU A 108 14.28 24.86 -9.66
C LEU A 108 12.78 24.80 -9.29
N ASN A 109 12.46 24.34 -8.07
CA ASN A 109 11.10 24.14 -7.54
C ASN A 109 10.27 23.02 -8.18
N LYS A 110 10.90 22.11 -8.91
CA LYS A 110 10.29 20.87 -9.41
C LYS A 110 10.98 19.67 -8.76
N LEU A 111 10.20 18.80 -8.16
CA LEU A 111 10.62 17.53 -7.57
C LEU A 111 10.10 16.40 -8.46
N HIS A 112 11.00 15.69 -9.14
CA HIS A 112 10.67 14.47 -9.85
C HIS A 112 11.03 13.25 -8.99
N SER A 113 10.12 12.31 -8.80
CA SER A 113 10.37 11.09 -8.02
C SER A 113 9.58 9.91 -8.57
N CYS A 114 10.19 8.73 -8.64
CA CYS A 114 9.50 7.48 -8.98
C CYS A 114 9.21 6.66 -7.73
N LEU A 115 8.13 5.88 -7.74
CA LEU A 115 7.71 5.02 -6.64
C LEU A 115 7.58 3.57 -7.11
N ASP A 116 8.28 2.69 -6.41
CA ASP A 116 8.08 1.25 -6.51
C ASP A 116 7.45 0.72 -5.21
N LEU A 117 6.55 -0.25 -5.34
CA LEU A 117 5.89 -0.94 -4.25
C LEU A 117 6.26 -2.42 -4.28
N SER A 118 6.71 -2.97 -3.15
CA SER A 118 7.26 -4.32 -3.07
C SER A 118 6.73 -5.01 -1.81
N PRO A 119 5.79 -5.96 -1.93
CA PRO A 119 5.44 -6.83 -0.81
C PRO A 119 6.59 -7.79 -0.50
N ARG A 120 6.86 -7.98 0.79
CA ARG A 120 7.85 -8.92 1.31
C ARG A 120 7.18 -9.94 2.19
N ILE A 121 7.58 -11.20 2.06
CA ILE A 121 7.23 -12.26 3.01
C ILE A 121 8.52 -12.85 3.55
N MET A 122 8.63 -12.99 4.87
CA MET A 122 9.85 -13.47 5.55
C MET A 122 11.11 -12.74 5.06
N MET A 123 11.05 -11.40 4.99
CA MET A 123 12.13 -10.54 4.51
C MET A 123 12.55 -10.72 3.04
N LYS A 124 11.85 -11.53 2.23
CA LYS A 124 12.12 -11.68 0.79
C LYS A 124 11.11 -10.90 -0.05
N ASP A 125 11.62 -10.14 -1.02
CA ASP A 125 10.78 -9.45 -2.01
C ASP A 125 10.09 -10.50 -2.89
N LEU A 126 8.75 -10.52 -2.89
CA LEU A 126 8.00 -11.42 -3.75
C LEU A 126 7.95 -10.91 -5.19
N MET A 127 7.63 -9.62 -5.32
CA MET A 127 7.51 -8.92 -6.58
C MET A 127 7.67 -7.41 -6.34
N THR A 128 7.96 -6.68 -7.40
CA THR A 128 8.05 -5.21 -7.38
C THR A 128 7.09 -4.63 -8.40
N PHE A 129 6.12 -3.87 -7.93
CA PHE A 129 5.20 -3.08 -8.74
C PHE A 129 5.77 -1.69 -8.96
N LYS A 130 5.92 -1.30 -10.22
CA LYS A 130 6.28 0.08 -10.58
C LYS A 130 5.01 0.89 -10.60
N ILE A 131 4.82 1.74 -9.59
CA ILE A 131 3.60 2.56 -9.49
C ILE A 131 3.64 3.70 -10.52
N GLY A 132 4.82 4.31 -10.69
CA GLY A 132 5.03 5.37 -11.68
C GLY A 132 5.99 6.44 -11.17
N CYS A 133 6.08 7.54 -11.92
CA CYS A 133 6.87 8.72 -11.56
C CYS A 133 5.97 9.95 -11.43
N PHE A 134 6.25 10.75 -10.41
CA PHE A 134 5.49 11.92 -10.02
C PHE A 134 6.39 13.16 -10.14
N GLN A 135 5.78 14.27 -10.54
CA GLN A 135 6.43 15.58 -10.61
C GLN A 135 5.63 16.54 -9.74
N PHE A 136 6.26 17.08 -8.70
CA PHE A 136 5.66 18.05 -7.79
C PHE A 136 6.32 19.42 -7.97
N GLY A 137 5.52 20.48 -7.99
CA GLY A 137 6.01 21.86 -8.06
C GLY A 137 6.12 22.42 -9.48
N GLY A 138 5.78 23.71 -9.59
CA GLY A 138 5.59 24.46 -10.83
C GLY A 138 4.24 25.17 -10.84
N ASN A 139 4.21 26.45 -11.24
CA ASN A 139 3.00 27.30 -11.28
C ASN A 139 2.09 27.00 -12.48
N GLU A 140 2.11 25.78 -13.03
CA GLU A 140 1.29 25.46 -14.20
C GLU A 140 0.35 24.30 -13.91
N GLU A 141 -0.95 24.61 -14.00
CA GLU A 141 -2.05 23.66 -14.14
C GLU A 141 -1.72 22.66 -15.26
N LYS A 142 -1.27 21.44 -14.96
CA LYS A 142 -1.46 20.29 -15.85
C LYS A 142 -1.18 18.92 -15.21
N LYS A 143 -2.26 18.14 -15.22
CA LYS A 143 -2.41 16.71 -15.55
C LYS A 143 -1.38 15.75 -14.94
N GLU A 144 -1.82 15.06 -13.88
CA GLU A 144 -1.32 13.74 -13.54
C GLU A 144 -1.48 12.80 -14.75
N GLN A 145 -0.39 12.53 -15.47
CA GLN A 145 -0.33 11.39 -16.38
C GLN A 145 0.12 10.18 -15.58
N PHE A 146 -0.86 9.45 -15.06
CA PHE A 146 -0.67 8.15 -14.45
C PHE A 146 -0.43 7.13 -15.57
N LEU A 147 0.83 6.96 -15.96
CA LEU A 147 1.22 5.94 -16.94
C LEU A 147 1.55 4.66 -16.17
N VAL A 148 0.51 3.86 -15.90
CA VAL A 148 0.69 2.49 -15.41
C VAL A 148 1.26 1.67 -16.54
N GLU A 149 2.56 1.45 -16.50
CA GLU A 149 3.21 0.48 -17.37
C GLU A 149 2.79 -0.92 -16.87
N LYS A 150 1.82 -1.54 -17.54
CA LYS A 150 1.47 -2.94 -17.28
C LYS A 150 2.66 -3.81 -17.66
N VAL A 151 3.32 -4.39 -16.66
CA VAL A 151 4.34 -5.44 -16.82
C VAL A 151 3.65 -6.78 -17.03
#